data_AF-A0A4R8PWE4-F1
#
_entry.id   AF-A0A4R8PWE4-F1
#
_cell.length_a   1.000
_cell.length_b   1.000
_cell.length_c   1.000
_cell.angle_alpha   90.00
_cell.angle_beta   90.00
_cell.angle_gamma   90.00
#
_symmetry.space_group_name_H-M   'P 1'
#
loop_
_entity.id
_entity.type
_entity.pdbx_description
1 polymer ?
#
loop_
_entity_poly.entity_id
_entity_poly.type
_entity_poly.pdbx_seq_one_letter_code
_entity_poly.pdbx_strand_id
1 'polypeptide(L)'
;MRFIALATLLSLAAALPAAVTPEQTTASLASRDTTTGAALAVEANILARGGNSVDRTYDWPADAVWWGSTGVQFEVTNIGWGKYRFDFWNSGPSNGGSWKFRVSNAGNTLAERTVAPHGSASVELAQTGSNFNIYVESV
;
A
#
# COMPACT_ATOMS: atom_id res chain seq x y z
N MET A 1 -26.28 -18.36 -73.98
CA MET A 1 -25.29 -17.27 -73.92
C MET A 1 -25.53 -16.47 -72.65
N ARG A 2 -24.46 -16.27 -71.85
CA ARG A 2 -24.22 -15.23 -70.83
C ARG A 2 -25.06 -15.33 -69.53
N PHE A 3 -24.55 -15.88 -68.42
CA PHE A 3 -23.50 -15.45 -67.46
C PHE A 3 -23.85 -14.27 -66.53
N ILE A 4 -23.56 -14.51 -65.23
CA ILE A 4 -23.26 -13.60 -64.10
C ILE A 4 -24.51 -13.14 -63.32
N ALA A 5 -24.81 -13.72 -62.15
CA ALA A 5 -24.16 -13.59 -60.83
C ALA A 5 -24.37 -12.22 -60.18
N LEU A 6 -24.99 -12.20 -58.99
CA LEU A 6 -24.69 -11.16 -58.01
C LEU A 6 -24.91 -11.68 -56.58
N ALA A 7 -23.80 -11.69 -55.86
CA ALA A 7 -23.73 -11.90 -54.43
C ALA A 7 -24.44 -10.76 -53.67
N THR A 8 -24.90 -11.07 -52.47
CA THR A 8 -24.67 -10.34 -51.20
C THR A 8 -25.83 -10.63 -50.26
N LEU A 9 -25.52 -11.03 -49.02
CA LEU A 9 -25.96 -10.30 -47.84
C LEU A 9 -25.19 -10.77 -46.61
N LEU A 10 -24.68 -9.76 -45.92
CA LEU A 10 -23.77 -9.75 -44.80
C LEU A 10 -24.23 -10.66 -43.64
N SER A 11 -23.27 -11.34 -43.02
CA SER A 11 -23.30 -11.53 -41.57
C SER A 11 -21.93 -11.18 -41.02
N LEU A 12 -21.93 -10.05 -40.32
CA LEU A 12 -20.83 -9.40 -39.64
C LEU A 12 -20.44 -10.26 -38.44
N ALA A 13 -19.53 -11.22 -38.61
CA ALA A 13 -18.90 -11.87 -37.47
C ALA A 13 -17.94 -10.86 -36.84
N ALA A 14 -18.37 -10.30 -35.71
CA ALA A 14 -17.60 -9.33 -34.95
C ALA A 14 -16.22 -9.90 -34.60
N ALA A 15 -15.19 -9.18 -35.01
CA ALA A 15 -13.83 -9.36 -34.56
C ALA A 15 -13.78 -9.14 -33.04
N LEU A 16 -13.38 -10.15 -32.28
CA LEU A 16 -12.80 -9.94 -30.96
C LEU A 16 -11.30 -10.22 -31.05
N PRO A 17 -10.45 -9.18 -31.08
CA PRO A 17 -9.09 -9.32 -30.59
C PRO A 17 -9.16 -9.19 -29.07
N ALA A 18 -9.49 -10.27 -28.37
CA ALA A 18 -9.19 -10.33 -26.94
C ALA A 18 -7.72 -10.73 -26.78
N ALA A 19 -6.83 -9.80 -27.13
CA ALA A 19 -5.70 -9.52 -26.24
C ALA A 19 -6.32 -9.24 -24.85
N VAL A 20 -5.81 -9.71 -23.73
CA VAL A 20 -4.49 -9.39 -23.20
C VAL A 20 -4.13 -10.51 -22.22
N THR A 21 -2.84 -10.84 -22.17
CA THR A 21 -2.15 -11.59 -21.12
C THR A 21 -2.68 -11.30 -19.71
N PRO A 22 -2.61 -12.25 -18.77
CA PRO A 22 -2.79 -11.91 -17.37
C PRO A 22 -1.72 -10.85 -17.03
N GLU A 23 -2.15 -9.62 -16.81
CA GLU A 23 -1.35 -8.69 -16.03
C GLU A 23 -1.15 -9.40 -14.69
N GLN A 24 0.06 -9.93 -14.51
CA GLN A 24 0.63 -10.00 -13.19
C GLN A 24 0.46 -8.59 -12.64
N THR A 25 -0.52 -8.39 -11.77
CA THR A 25 -0.54 -7.30 -10.80
C THR A 25 0.63 -7.57 -9.85
N THR A 26 1.82 -7.45 -10.41
CA THR A 26 3.02 -7.08 -9.69
C THR A 26 2.69 -5.68 -9.27
N ALA A 27 2.20 -5.54 -8.03
CA ALA A 27 1.95 -4.26 -7.41
C ALA A 27 3.07 -3.33 -7.86
N SER A 28 2.70 -2.30 -8.64
CA SER A 28 3.65 -1.32 -9.10
C SER A 28 4.36 -0.80 -7.86
N LEU A 29 5.61 -1.22 -7.70
CA LEU A 29 6.64 -0.54 -6.94
C LEU A 29 6.85 0.80 -7.66
N ALA A 30 5.82 1.64 -7.61
CA ALA A 30 5.82 2.95 -8.19
C ALA A 30 6.82 3.75 -7.38
N SER A 31 8.03 3.82 -7.93
CA SER A 31 9.02 4.85 -7.69
C SER A 31 8.29 6.18 -7.49
N ARG A 32 8.08 6.57 -6.23
CA ARG A 32 7.40 7.79 -5.83
C ARG A 32 8.38 8.61 -4.99
N ASP A 33 8.75 9.74 -5.57
CA ASP A 33 9.64 10.78 -5.05
C ASP A 33 11.02 10.31 -4.57
N THR A 34 12.01 10.33 -5.47
CA THR A 34 13.37 9.84 -5.24
C THR A 34 14.14 10.56 -4.12
N THR A 35 13.69 11.74 -3.69
CA THR A 35 14.38 12.51 -2.64
C THR A 35 13.81 12.24 -1.25
N THR A 36 12.48 12.18 -1.12
CA THR A 36 11.79 11.85 0.13
C THR A 36 11.80 10.33 0.37
N GLY A 37 11.56 9.54 -0.69
CA GLY A 37 11.56 8.08 -0.65
C GLY A 37 12.93 7.49 -0.30
N ALA A 38 14.04 8.13 -0.67
CA ALA A 38 15.38 7.66 -0.30
C ALA A 38 15.64 7.79 1.22
N ALA A 39 15.23 8.91 1.84
CA ALA A 39 15.35 9.09 3.29
C ALA A 39 14.47 8.09 4.05
N LEU A 40 13.22 7.91 3.59
CA LEU A 40 12.27 6.96 4.17
C LEU A 40 12.73 5.51 4.00
N ALA A 41 13.33 5.17 2.85
CA ALA A 41 13.86 3.84 2.58
C ALA A 41 15.10 3.52 3.42
N VAL A 42 15.98 4.49 3.68
CA VAL A 42 17.17 4.30 4.54
C VAL A 42 16.76 4.01 5.98
N GLU A 43 15.84 4.78 6.55
CA GLU A 43 15.36 4.54 7.92
C GLU A 43 14.62 3.22 8.06
N ALA A 44 13.82 2.87 7.05
CA ALA A 44 13.13 1.59 7.05
C ALA A 44 14.09 0.39 6.82
N ASN A 45 15.27 0.61 6.23
CA ASN A 45 16.34 -0.40 6.16
C ASN A 45 17.04 -0.56 7.52
N ILE A 46 17.18 0.53 8.28
CA ILE A 46 17.71 0.51 9.65
C ILE A 46 16.77 -0.30 10.56
N LEU A 47 15.46 -0.07 10.46
CA LEU A 47 14.48 -0.88 11.19
C LEU A 47 14.52 -2.35 10.80
N ALA A 48 14.53 -2.69 9.51
CA ALA A 48 14.57 -4.09 9.05
C ALA A 48 15.77 -4.90 9.60
N ARG A 49 16.82 -4.24 10.12
CA ARG A 49 17.97 -4.86 10.80
C ARG A 49 17.86 -4.91 12.34
N GLY A 50 16.70 -4.63 12.91
CA GLY A 50 16.50 -4.51 14.36
C GLY A 50 16.99 -3.17 14.94
N GLY A 51 16.96 -2.11 14.14
CA GLY A 51 17.38 -0.77 14.52
C GLY A 51 16.38 -0.02 15.41
N ASN A 52 16.73 1.23 15.74
CA ASN A 52 15.96 2.12 16.62
C ASN A 52 14.51 2.30 16.16
N SER A 53 13.59 2.42 17.12
CA SER A 53 12.18 2.74 16.88
C SER A 53 12.02 3.99 16.02
N VAL A 54 11.05 3.97 15.10
CA VAL A 54 10.67 5.14 14.30
C VAL A 54 9.43 5.78 14.88
N ASP A 55 9.47 7.09 15.00
CA ASP A 55 8.38 7.93 15.49
C ASP A 55 8.15 9.04 14.46
N ARG A 56 6.99 9.04 13.81
CA ARG A 56 6.66 9.96 12.71
C ARG A 56 5.29 10.58 12.92
N THR A 57 5.24 11.90 12.84
CA THR A 57 3.98 12.66 12.89
C THR A 57 3.62 13.16 11.50
N TYR A 58 2.34 13.03 11.16
CA TYR A 58 1.75 13.43 9.90
C TYR A 58 0.51 14.27 10.16
N ASP A 59 0.26 15.28 9.32
CA ASP A 59 -0.92 16.12 9.44
C ASP A 59 -2.14 15.49 8.74
N TRP A 60 -3.33 15.76 9.28
CA TRP A 60 -4.61 15.49 8.61
C TRP A 60 -5.01 16.71 7.74
N PRO A 61 -5.74 16.53 6.64
CA PRO A 61 -6.00 15.26 5.96
C PRO A 61 -4.76 14.85 5.16
N ALA A 62 -4.42 13.57 5.18
CA ALA A 62 -3.47 13.01 4.24
C ALA A 62 -4.23 12.21 3.18
N ASP A 63 -4.07 12.53 1.90
CA ASP A 63 -4.75 11.79 0.82
C ASP A 63 -4.30 10.33 0.78
N ALA A 64 -2.98 10.13 0.82
CA ALA A 64 -2.35 8.85 1.11
C ALA A 64 -0.96 9.08 1.70
N VAL A 65 -0.64 8.43 2.81
CA VAL A 65 0.73 8.39 3.36
C VAL A 65 1.27 6.99 3.18
N TRP A 66 2.47 6.88 2.64
CA TRP A 66 3.19 5.61 2.58
C TRP A 66 4.59 5.76 3.16
N TRP A 67 5.02 4.77 3.92
CA TRP A 67 6.34 4.72 4.50
C TRP A 67 6.78 3.26 4.65
N GLY A 68 8.06 2.99 4.43
CA GLY A 68 8.61 1.66 4.69
C GLY A 68 9.80 1.27 3.83
N SER A 69 10.20 0.01 3.99
CA SER A 69 11.22 -0.70 3.22
C SER A 69 10.69 -2.05 2.78
N THR A 70 11.53 -2.85 2.12
CA THR A 70 11.20 -4.22 1.72
C THR A 70 10.76 -5.11 2.91
N GLY A 71 11.18 -4.80 4.15
CA GLY A 71 10.84 -5.61 5.32
C GLY A 71 9.64 -5.12 6.14
N VAL A 72 9.45 -3.81 6.26
CA VAL A 72 8.43 -3.20 7.14
C VAL A 72 7.80 -2.02 6.42
N GLN A 73 6.48 -2.00 6.31
CA GLN A 73 5.75 -0.96 5.59
C GLN A 73 4.47 -0.57 6.31
N PHE A 74 4.05 0.68 6.12
CA PHE A 74 2.69 1.10 6.40
C PHE A 74 2.14 2.02 5.32
N GLU A 75 0.82 2.01 5.20
CA GLU A 75 0.06 2.89 4.33
C GLU A 75 -1.15 3.44 5.10
N VAL A 76 -1.45 4.70 4.87
CA VAL A 76 -2.63 5.37 5.40
C VAL A 76 -3.44 5.87 4.23
N THR A 77 -4.68 5.39 4.12
CA THR A 77 -5.58 5.72 3.01
C THR A 77 -6.85 6.36 3.54
N ASN A 78 -7.24 7.50 2.97
CA ASN A 78 -8.53 8.10 3.25
C ASN A 78 -9.65 7.25 2.61
N ILE A 79 -10.52 6.67 3.44
CA ILE A 79 -11.64 5.85 2.96
C ILE A 79 -12.96 6.63 2.90
N GLY A 80 -12.92 7.95 3.10
CA GLY A 80 -14.06 8.84 3.08
C GLY A 80 -14.72 9.01 4.46
N TRP A 81 -15.65 9.97 4.54
CA TRP A 81 -16.42 10.29 5.75
C TRP A 81 -15.57 10.56 7.01
N GLY A 82 -14.37 11.13 6.82
CA GLY A 82 -13.43 11.40 7.91
C GLY A 82 -12.86 10.13 8.54
N LYS A 83 -12.85 9.00 7.82
CA LYS A 83 -12.23 7.75 8.24
C LYS A 83 -11.00 7.45 7.39
N TYR A 84 -10.05 6.80 8.03
CA TYR A 84 -8.78 6.42 7.45
C TYR A 84 -8.49 4.96 7.76
N ARG A 85 -8.01 4.25 6.76
CA ARG A 85 -7.53 2.88 6.91
C ARG A 85 -6.01 2.90 6.98
N PHE A 86 -5.48 2.28 8.02
CA PHE A 86 -4.07 2.08 8.24
C PHE A 86 -3.78 0.62 7.96
N ASP A 87 -2.94 0.36 6.97
CA ASP A 87 -2.46 -0.97 6.62
C ASP A 87 -0.99 -1.09 7.01
N PHE A 88 -0.65 -2.18 7.68
CA PHE A 88 0.69 -2.47 8.18
C PHE A 88 1.16 -3.80 7.62
N TRP A 89 2.41 -3.86 7.17
CA TRP A 89 3.02 -5.07 6.63
C TRP A 89 4.37 -5.35 7.27
N ASN A 90 4.59 -6.61 7.59
CA ASN A 90 5.88 -7.18 7.92
C ASN A 90 6.21 -8.24 6.86
N SER A 91 6.92 -7.80 5.82
CA SER A 91 7.41 -8.65 4.73
C SER A 91 8.84 -9.15 5.00
N GLY A 92 9.32 -9.01 6.24
CA GLY A 92 10.59 -9.56 6.70
C GLY A 92 10.65 -11.09 6.59
N PRO A 93 11.85 -11.68 6.66
CA PRO A 93 12.03 -13.12 6.53
C PRO A 93 11.31 -13.89 7.65
N SER A 94 10.94 -15.15 7.41
CA SER A 94 10.10 -15.93 8.34
C SER A 94 10.76 -16.20 9.69
N ASN A 95 12.09 -16.15 9.75
CA ASN A 95 12.89 -16.25 10.97
C ASN A 95 13.18 -14.87 11.61
N GLY A 96 12.57 -13.79 11.11
CA GLY A 96 12.69 -12.44 11.62
C GLY A 96 11.82 -12.17 12.86
N GLY A 97 11.95 -10.95 13.40
CA GLY A 97 11.14 -10.48 14.53
C GLY A 97 9.75 -9.99 14.14
N SER A 98 8.88 -9.83 15.14
CA SER A 98 7.60 -9.17 14.96
C SER A 98 7.77 -7.66 15.06
N TRP A 99 6.83 -6.90 14.47
CA TRP A 99 6.86 -5.45 14.49
C TRP A 99 5.59 -4.90 15.14
N LYS A 100 5.74 -3.99 16.09
CA LYS A 100 4.63 -3.28 16.71
C LYS A 100 4.46 -1.93 16.03
N PHE A 101 3.25 -1.69 15.55
CA PHE A 101 2.79 -0.44 14.95
C PHE A 101 1.78 0.19 15.89
N ARG A 102 1.99 1.46 16.23
CA ARG A 102 1.11 2.23 17.09
C ARG A 102 0.73 3.53 16.42
N VAL A 103 -0.57 3.78 16.31
CA VAL A 103 -1.12 5.06 15.86
C VAL A 103 -1.56 5.84 17.09
N SER A 104 -1.11 7.07 17.24
CA SER A 104 -1.46 7.94 18.36
C SER A 104 -1.81 9.36 17.91
N ASN A 105 -2.54 10.10 18.73
CA ASN A 105 -2.81 11.53 18.54
C ASN A 105 -2.73 12.23 19.90
N ALA A 106 -1.98 13.34 19.96
CA ALA A 106 -1.80 14.15 21.17
C ALA A 106 -1.42 13.31 22.43
N GLY A 107 -0.59 12.28 22.25
CA GLY A 107 -0.15 11.37 23.32
C GLY A 107 -1.13 10.22 23.65
N ASN A 108 -2.32 10.19 23.04
CA ASN A 108 -3.28 9.09 23.21
C ASN A 108 -3.08 8.03 22.13
N THR A 109 -2.99 6.76 22.53
CA THR A 109 -2.95 5.64 21.57
C THR A 109 -4.34 5.42 20.99
N LEU A 110 -4.45 5.57 19.67
CA LEU A 110 -5.68 5.33 18.91
C LEU A 110 -5.79 3.86 18.50
N ALA A 111 -4.68 3.27 18.06
CA ALA A 111 -4.59 1.86 17.72
C ALA A 111 -3.19 1.33 17.95
N GLU A 112 -3.09 0.04 18.25
CA GLU A 112 -1.84 -0.70 18.31
C GLU A 112 -2.03 -2.08 17.67
N ARG A 113 -1.06 -2.51 16.87
CA ARG A 113 -1.03 -3.81 16.20
C ARG A 113 0.39 -4.36 16.20
N THR A 114 0.53 -5.63 16.59
CA THR A 114 1.78 -6.37 16.39
C THR A 114 1.61 -7.27 15.18
N VAL A 115 2.56 -7.21 14.25
CA VAL A 115 2.53 -7.94 12.99
C VAL A 115 3.71 -8.92 12.96
N ALA A 116 3.38 -10.21 12.94
CA ALA A 116 4.35 -11.29 12.83
C ALA A 116 5.06 -11.28 11.46
N PRO A 117 6.22 -11.94 11.31
CA PRO A 117 6.89 -12.10 10.02
C PRO A 117 5.96 -12.65 8.93
N HIS A 118 6.08 -12.12 7.72
CA HIS A 118 5.17 -12.37 6.59
C HIS A 118 3.68 -12.08 6.88
N GLY A 119 3.41 -11.24 7.87
CA GLY A 119 2.07 -10.85 8.26
C GLY A 119 1.68 -9.47 7.75
N SER A 120 0.37 -9.21 7.81
CA SER A 120 -0.19 -7.88 7.67
C SER A 120 -1.31 -7.68 8.67
N ALA A 121 -1.58 -6.41 9.00
CA ALA A 121 -2.71 -6.03 9.83
C ALA A 121 -3.29 -4.70 9.35
N SER A 122 -4.59 -4.52 9.51
CA SER A 122 -5.26 -3.27 9.15
C SER A 122 -6.09 -2.76 10.32
N VAL A 123 -6.23 -1.44 10.42
CA VAL A 123 -7.14 -0.79 11.37
C VAL A 123 -7.78 0.43 10.72
N GLU A 124 -9.08 0.59 10.96
CA GLU A 124 -9.80 1.79 10.56
C GLU A 124 -9.94 2.73 11.75
N LEU A 125 -9.62 4.00 11.54
CA LEU A 125 -9.70 5.05 12.55
C LEU A 125 -10.44 6.25 12.00
N ALA A 126 -11.24 6.88 12.84
CA ALA A 126 -11.79 8.19 12.54
C ALA A 126 -10.70 9.27 12.72
N GLN A 127 -10.72 10.29 11.86
CA GLN A 127 -9.88 11.46 12.00
C GLN A 127 -10.04 12.03 13.40
N THR A 128 -8.92 12.14 14.10
CA THR A 128 -8.88 12.64 15.46
C THR A 128 -7.84 13.74 15.54
N GLY A 129 -8.27 14.96 15.87
CA GLY A 129 -7.40 16.13 15.93
C GLY A 129 -6.85 16.60 14.58
N SER A 130 -5.74 17.31 14.62
CA SER A 130 -5.08 17.92 13.45
C SER A 130 -3.97 17.07 12.85
N ASN A 131 -3.44 16.10 13.60
CA ASN A 131 -2.35 15.23 13.16
C ASN A 131 -2.52 13.81 13.71
N PHE A 132 -1.68 12.90 13.26
CA PHE A 132 -1.52 11.58 13.84
C PHE A 132 -0.05 11.23 13.87
N ASN A 133 0.29 10.35 14.78
CA ASN A 133 1.64 9.86 14.99
C ASN A 133 1.66 8.35 14.77
N ILE A 134 2.63 7.88 13.99
CA ILE A 134 2.90 6.46 13.78
C ILE A 134 4.24 6.14 14.41
N TYR A 135 4.19 5.20 15.33
CA TYR A 135 5.35 4.66 16.01
C TYR A 135 5.54 3.20 15.63
N VAL A 136 6.76 2.83 15.25
CA VAL A 136 7.12 1.49 14.77
C VAL A 136 8.33 0.98 15.57
N GLU A 137 8.20 -0.18 16.19
CA GLU A 137 9.29 -0.83 16.94
C GLU A 137 9.36 -2.35 16.70
N SER A 138 10.57 -2.90 16.78
CA SER A 138 10.77 -4.35 16.77
C SER A 138 10.41 -4.93 18.13
N VAL A 139 9.75 -6.09 18.12
CA VAL A 139 9.37 -6.86 19.32
C VAL A 139 10.28 -8.07 19.49
#